data_AF-A0A124FWU6-F1
#
_entry.id   AF-A0A124FWU6-F1
#
_cell.length_a   1.000
_cell.length_b   1.000
_cell.length_c   1.000
_cell.angle_alpha   90.00
_cell.angle_beta   90.00
_cell.angle_gamma   90.00
#
_symmetry.space_group_name_H-M   'P 1'
#
loop_
_entity.id
_entity.type
_entity.pdbx_description
1 polymer ?
#
loop_
_entity_poly.entity_id
_entity_poly.type
_entity_poly.pdbx_seq_one_letter_code
_entity_poly.pdbx_strand_id
1 'polypeptide(L)'
;MEHSPLTNWLLDNGVPSQVLELLIAIAILATIVSLARYVFGSKSYGIYAPIILAIAYSYTGLKYGLVITAVVIATSLLSYSVLKKIRMHYITRIAINYCLLTIALMLFFVLVNRFGLTLHNLEYIPPLAFISIAALGD
;
A
#
# COMPACT_ATOMS: atom_id res chain seq x y z
N MET A 1 18.41 -10.16 -22.54
CA MET A 1 19.06 -9.49 -21.40
C MET A 1 19.88 -10.55 -20.69
N GLU A 2 21.20 -10.39 -20.60
CA GLU A 2 22.05 -11.35 -19.90
C GLU A 2 21.88 -11.16 -18.39
N HIS A 3 21.31 -12.16 -17.71
CA HIS A 3 21.21 -12.15 -16.25
C HIS A 3 22.51 -12.67 -15.63
N SER A 4 22.80 -12.24 -14.39
CA SER A 4 23.93 -12.75 -13.61
C SER A 4 23.88 -14.28 -13.51
N PRO A 5 25.02 -14.99 -13.51
CA PRO A 5 25.05 -16.45 -13.37
C PRO A 5 24.34 -16.95 -12.10
N LEU A 6 24.33 -16.16 -11.02
CA LEU A 6 23.56 -16.45 -9.81
C LEU A 6 22.04 -16.36 -10.03
N THR A 7 21.59 -15.38 -10.82
CA THR A 7 20.18 -15.20 -11.15
C THR A 7 19.67 -16.39 -11.97
N ASN A 8 20.43 -16.83 -12.98
CA ASN A 8 20.06 -17.99 -13.78
C ASN A 8 19.99 -19.26 -12.91
N TRP A 9 20.98 -19.46 -12.02
CA TRP A 9 20.94 -20.58 -11.09
C TRP A 9 19.69 -20.58 -10.20
N LEU A 10 19.27 -19.42 -9.69
CA LEU A 10 18.05 -19.30 -8.89
C LEU A 10 16.77 -19.59 -9.70
N LEU A 11 16.71 -19.11 -10.94
CA LEU A 11 15.58 -19.36 -11.84
C LEU A 11 15.49 -20.86 -12.20
N ASP A 12 16.62 -21.50 -12.48
CA ASP A 12 16.71 -22.93 -12.82
C ASP A 12 16.31 -23.83 -11.63
N ASN A 13 16.48 -23.35 -10.40
CA ASN A 13 16.02 -24.03 -9.18
C ASN A 13 14.54 -23.75 -8.83
N GLY A 14 13.77 -23.16 -9.75
CA GLY A 14 12.32 -23.01 -9.62
C GLY A 14 11.86 -21.76 -8.86
N VAL A 15 12.75 -20.79 -8.60
CA VAL A 15 12.35 -19.51 -8.02
C VAL A 15 11.75 -18.63 -9.12
N PRO A 16 10.48 -18.16 -9.00
CA PRO A 16 9.91 -17.25 -9.98
C PRO A 16 10.67 -15.92 -10.01
N SER A 17 10.91 -15.38 -11.21
CA SER A 17 11.59 -14.08 -11.39
C SER A 17 10.95 -12.97 -10.58
N GLN A 18 9.61 -12.95 -10.51
CA GLN A 18 8.85 -11.95 -9.74
C GLN A 18 9.13 -12.00 -8.23
N VAL A 19 9.38 -13.19 -7.66
CA VAL A 19 9.74 -13.32 -6.24
C VAL A 19 11.14 -12.76 -6.01
N LEU A 20 12.07 -13.03 -6.93
CA LEU A 20 13.43 -12.53 -6.85
C LEU A 20 13.47 -10.99 -6.96
N GLU A 21 12.73 -10.43 -7.91
CA GLU A 21 12.57 -8.97 -8.05
C GLU A 21 12.02 -8.34 -6.78
N LEU A 22 10.96 -8.93 -6.19
CA LEU A 22 10.36 -8.41 -4.96
C LEU A 22 11.32 -8.48 -3.77
N LEU A 23 12.08 -9.58 -3.64
CA LEU A 23 13.03 -9.78 -2.54
C LEU A 23 14.16 -8.74 -2.60
N ILE A 24 14.70 -8.51 -3.80
CA ILE A 24 15.74 -7.50 -4.05
C ILE A 24 15.17 -6.09 -3.82
N ALA A 25 13.96 -5.81 -4.32
CA ALA A 25 13.30 -4.53 -4.11
C ALA A 25 13.09 -4.24 -2.62
N ILE A 26 12.65 -5.23 -1.83
CA ILE A 26 12.48 -5.08 -0.37
C ILE A 26 13.81 -4.73 0.31
N ALA A 27 14.91 -5.38 -0.07
CA ALA A 27 16.21 -5.14 0.53
C ALA A 27 16.73 -3.72 0.22
N ILE A 28 16.61 -3.30 -1.04
CA ILE A 28 17.00 -1.96 -1.48
C ILE A 28 16.11 -0.90 -0.80
N LEU A 29 14.79 -1.09 -0.79
CA LEU A 29 13.87 -0.16 -0.13
C LEU A 29 14.12 -0.08 1.38
N ALA A 30 14.41 -1.19 2.05
CA ALA A 30 14.72 -1.19 3.48
C ALA A 30 15.97 -0.38 3.80
N THR A 31 17.03 -0.48 2.98
CA THR A 31 18.25 0.32 3.16
C THR A 31 18.00 1.80 2.91
N ILE A 32 17.31 2.16 1.82
CA ILE A 32 16.99 3.55 1.50
C ILE A 32 16.12 4.17 2.59
N VAL A 33 15.06 3.48 3.01
CA VAL A 33 14.12 3.98 4.03
C VAL A 33 14.78 4.07 5.39
N SER A 34 15.62 3.11 5.78
CA SER A 34 16.35 3.18 7.06
C SER A 34 17.36 4.33 7.08
N LEU A 35 18.07 4.57 5.98
CA LEU A 35 18.96 5.73 5.82
C LEU A 35 18.17 7.05 5.87
N ALA A 36 17.06 7.14 5.13
CA ALA A 36 16.19 8.31 5.17
C ALA A 36 15.69 8.57 6.60
N ARG A 37 15.24 7.52 7.31
CA ARG A 37 14.80 7.65 8.70
C ARG A 37 15.92 8.14 9.63
N TYR A 38 17.14 7.65 9.43
CA TYR A 38 18.31 8.11 10.19
C TYR A 38 18.59 9.60 9.95
N VAL A 39 18.49 10.06 8.70
CA VAL A 39 18.70 11.46 8.32
C VAL A 39 17.58 12.39 8.80
N PHE A 40 16.31 11.97 8.66
CA PHE A 40 15.15 12.81 8.99
C PHE A 40 14.73 12.73 10.46
N GLY A 41 15.24 11.77 11.24
CA GLY A 41 15.00 11.69 12.69
C GLY A 41 13.55 11.42 13.12
N SER A 42 12.71 10.90 12.22
CA SER A 42 11.28 10.71 12.51
C SER A 42 11.04 9.57 13.52
N LYS A 43 10.48 9.93 14.69
CA LYS A 43 10.10 8.96 15.74
C LYS A 43 8.71 8.32 15.52
N SER A 44 7.86 8.89 14.67
CA SER A 44 6.44 8.53 14.60
C SER A 44 6.07 7.38 13.68
N TYR A 45 6.86 7.07 12.64
CA TYR A 45 6.56 5.96 11.72
C TYR A 45 7.68 4.91 11.77
N GLY A 46 7.28 3.64 11.91
CA GLY A 46 8.20 2.50 11.75
C GLY A 46 8.73 2.41 10.32
N ILE A 47 9.81 1.65 10.11
CA ILE A 47 10.44 1.49 8.77
C ILE A 47 9.48 0.78 7.79
N TYR A 48 8.55 -0.04 8.30
CA TYR A 48 7.65 -0.86 7.49
C TYR A 48 6.63 -0.05 6.66
N ALA A 49 6.01 0.98 7.24
CA ALA A 49 5.00 1.80 6.58
C ALA A 49 5.49 2.39 5.23
N PRO A 50 6.62 3.13 5.19
CA PRO A 50 7.17 3.65 3.93
C PRO A 50 7.66 2.56 2.96
N ILE A 51 8.16 1.41 3.43
CA ILE A 51 8.53 0.28 2.55
C ILE A 51 7.29 -0.28 1.85
N ILE A 52 6.23 -0.58 2.61
CA ILE A 52 4.97 -1.13 2.09
C ILE A 52 4.35 -0.16 1.09
N LEU A 53 4.36 1.14 1.39
CA LEU A 53 3.86 2.16 0.48
C LEU A 53 4.67 2.24 -0.82
N ALA A 54 5.99 2.16 -0.75
CA ALA A 54 6.86 2.16 -1.92
C ALA A 54 6.61 0.94 -2.83
N ILE A 55 6.43 -0.24 -2.24
CA ILE A 55 6.08 -1.46 -2.98
C ILE A 55 4.70 -1.32 -3.63
N ALA A 56 3.71 -0.83 -2.88
CA ALA A 56 2.37 -0.63 -3.42
C ALA A 56 2.36 0.36 -4.58
N TYR A 57 3.14 1.45 -4.52
CA TYR A 57 3.31 2.40 -5.62
C TYR A 57 4.08 1.84 -6.81
N SER A 58 4.97 0.88 -6.60
CA SER A 58 5.63 0.16 -7.69
C SER A 58 4.63 -0.66 -8.52
N TYR A 59 3.61 -1.25 -7.87
CA TYR A 59 2.58 -2.04 -8.55
C TYR A 59 1.43 -1.20 -9.10
N THR A 60 0.96 -0.21 -8.34
CA THR A 60 -0.18 0.66 -8.73
C THR A 60 0.23 1.76 -9.70
N GLY A 61 1.51 2.12 -9.73
CA GLY A 61 2.01 3.31 -10.39
C GLY A 61 1.73 4.58 -9.57
N LEU A 62 2.63 5.56 -9.67
CA LEU A 62 2.62 6.76 -8.81
C LEU A 62 1.30 7.56 -8.89
N LYS A 63 0.76 7.76 -10.10
CA LYS A 63 -0.48 8.54 -10.31
C LYS A 63 -1.67 7.91 -9.59
N TYR A 64 -1.86 6.59 -9.72
CA TYR A 64 -3.00 5.88 -9.14
C TYR A 64 -2.80 5.67 -7.65
N GLY A 65 -1.59 5.29 -7.23
CA GLY A 65 -1.22 5.13 -5.83
C GLY A 65 -1.52 6.39 -5.01
N LEU A 66 -1.15 7.58 -5.52
CA LEU A 66 -1.45 8.86 -4.86
C LEU A 66 -2.95 9.11 -4.69
N VAL A 67 -3.77 8.80 -5.70
CA VAL A 67 -5.22 8.97 -5.62
C VAL A 67 -5.82 8.04 -4.57
N ILE A 68 -5.42 6.77 -4.56
CA ILE A 68 -5.91 5.78 -3.58
C ILE A 68 -5.49 6.20 -2.17
N THR A 69 -4.23 6.60 -1.97
CA THR A 69 -3.74 7.08 -0.68
C THR A 69 -4.52 8.32 -0.21
N ALA A 70 -4.85 9.25 -1.11
CA ALA A 70 -5.67 10.41 -0.76
C ALA A 70 -7.08 10.01 -0.30
N VAL A 71 -7.70 9.03 -0.96
CA VAL A 71 -9.02 8.50 -0.57
C VAL A 71 -8.95 7.78 0.78
N VAL A 72 -7.91 6.97 1.01
CA VAL A 72 -7.68 6.28 2.28
C VAL A 72 -7.51 7.29 3.42
N ILE A 73 -6.64 8.29 3.25
CA ILE A 73 -6.42 9.34 4.26
C ILE A 73 -7.70 10.13 4.51
N ALA A 74 -8.41 10.54 3.46
CA ALA A 74 -9.67 11.28 3.60
C ALA A 74 -10.72 10.47 4.37
N THR A 75 -10.82 9.18 4.06
CA THR A 75 -11.76 8.27 4.74
C THR A 75 -11.37 8.07 6.20
N SER A 76 -10.09 7.81 6.50
CA SER A 76 -9.62 7.65 7.89
C SER A 76 -9.87 8.92 8.71
N LEU A 77 -9.62 10.11 8.15
CA LEU A 77 -9.91 11.38 8.82
C LEU A 77 -11.40 11.59 9.08
N LEU A 78 -12.25 11.32 8.08
CA LEU A 78 -13.72 11.40 8.21
C LEU A 78 -14.23 10.44 9.27
N SER A 79 -13.79 9.19 9.19
CA SER A 79 -14.12 8.12 10.12
C SER A 79 -13.74 8.51 11.55
N TYR A 80 -12.52 9.02 11.76
CA TYR A 80 -12.07 9.49 13.08
C TYR A 80 -12.95 10.62 13.62
N SER A 81 -13.32 11.59 12.77
CA SER A 81 -14.20 12.71 13.16
C SER A 81 -15.59 12.24 13.60
N VAL A 82 -16.20 11.31 12.84
CA VAL A 82 -17.51 10.74 13.16
C VAL A 82 -17.45 9.90 14.44
N LEU A 83 -16.46 9.01 14.53
CA LEU A 83 -16.27 8.11 15.68
C LEU A 83 -15.90 8.87 16.96
N LYS A 84 -15.25 10.04 16.88
CA LYS A 84 -14.92 10.86 18.07
C LYS A 84 -16.16 11.30 18.85
N LYS A 85 -17.31 11.43 18.19
CA LYS A 85 -18.57 11.81 18.82
C LYS A 85 -19.22 10.66 19.63
N ILE A 86 -18.82 9.42 19.38
CA ILE A 86 -19.38 8.23 20.02
C ILE A 86 -18.44 7.76 21.14
N ARG A 87 -18.98 7.61 22.36
CA ARG A 87 -18.26 7.02 23.50
C ARG A 87 -18.20 5.50 23.38
N MET A 88 -17.32 5.00 22.52
CA MET A 88 -17.05 3.57 22.33
C MET A 88 -15.68 3.16 22.85
N HIS A 89 -15.56 1.88 23.21
CA HIS A 89 -14.30 1.26 23.60
C HIS A 89 -13.29 1.31 22.46
N TYR A 90 -12.02 1.57 22.79
CA TYR A 90 -10.90 1.65 21.84
C TYR A 90 -10.84 0.51 20.80
N ILE A 91 -11.02 -0.76 21.22
CA ILE A 91 -10.98 -1.91 20.32
C ILE A 91 -12.11 -1.85 19.28
N THR A 92 -13.32 -1.51 19.71
CA THR A 92 -14.50 -1.35 18.83
C THR A 92 -14.32 -0.19 17.87
N ARG A 93 -13.68 0.91 18.31
CA ARG A 93 -13.40 2.08 17.46
C ARG A 93 -12.51 1.71 16.27
N ILE A 94 -11.47 0.91 16.47
CA ILE A 94 -10.59 0.45 15.40
C ILE A 94 -11.35 -0.44 14.41
N ALA A 95 -12.12 -1.42 14.91
CA ALA A 95 -12.90 -2.31 14.04
C ALA A 95 -13.91 -1.56 13.14
N ILE A 96 -14.58 -0.53 13.69
CA ILE A 96 -15.50 0.30 12.91
C ILE A 96 -14.74 1.15 11.89
N ASN A 97 -13.54 1.65 12.23
CA ASN A 97 -12.70 2.37 11.28
C ASN A 97 -12.37 1.49 10.06
N TYR A 98 -11.99 0.22 10.28
CA TYR A 98 -11.77 -0.74 9.20
C TYR A 98 -13.01 -1.01 8.35
N CYS A 99 -14.18 -1.13 8.97
CA CYS A 99 -15.43 -1.32 8.24
C CYS A 99 -15.73 -0.11 7.35
N LEU A 100 -15.62 1.11 7.90
CA LEU A 100 -15.81 2.35 7.14
C LEU A 100 -14.80 2.49 6.01
N LEU A 101 -13.53 2.16 6.26
CA LEU A 101 -12.48 2.17 5.25
C LEU A 101 -12.80 1.21 4.10
N THR A 102 -13.21 -0.01 4.42
CA THR A 102 -13.58 -1.03 3.42
C THR A 102 -14.78 -0.57 2.59
N ILE A 103 -15.81 -0.03 3.23
CA ILE A 103 -16.99 0.51 2.53
C ILE A 103 -16.60 1.66 1.61
N ALA A 104 -15.75 2.59 2.07
CA ALA A 104 -15.32 3.73 1.26
C ALA A 104 -14.49 3.30 0.05
N LEU A 105 -13.59 2.32 0.22
CA LEU A 105 -12.83 1.75 -0.90
C LEU A 105 -13.74 1.07 -1.92
N MET A 106 -14.74 0.29 -1.47
CA MET A 106 -15.74 -0.29 -2.38
C MET A 106 -16.50 0.81 -3.14
N LEU A 107 -16.94 1.85 -2.44
CA LEU A 107 -17.67 2.97 -3.04
C LEU A 107 -16.80 3.73 -4.05
N PHE A 108 -15.51 3.91 -3.74
CA PHE A 108 -14.53 4.48 -4.64
C PHE A 108 -14.35 3.65 -5.91
N PHE A 109 -14.20 2.32 -5.81
CA PHE A 109 -14.10 1.46 -7.00
C PHE A 109 -15.35 1.56 -7.89
N VAL A 110 -16.55 1.59 -7.29
CA VAL A 110 -17.81 1.75 -8.03
C VAL A 110 -17.90 3.12 -8.72
N LEU A 111 -17.50 4.20 -8.02
CA LEU A 111 -17.45 5.55 -8.57
C LEU A 111 -16.49 5.63 -9.76
N VAL A 112 -15.29 5.09 -9.59
CA VAL A 112 -14.25 5.05 -10.64
C VAL A 112 -14.77 4.32 -11.89
N ASN A 113 -15.42 3.17 -11.73
CA ASN A 113 -16.03 2.44 -12.83
C ASN A 113 -17.16 3.24 -13.51
N ARG A 114 -18.01 3.92 -12.73
CA ARG A 114 -19.16 4.68 -13.24
C ARG A 114 -18.78 5.95 -13.98
N PHE A 115 -17.71 6.65 -13.55
CA PHE A 115 -17.25 7.89 -14.20
C PHE A 115 -16.47 7.65 -15.50
N GLY A 116 -16.33 6.39 -15.96
CA GLY A 116 -15.67 6.09 -17.22
C GLY A 116 -14.20 6.51 -17.26
N LEU A 117 -13.59 6.70 -16.08
CA LEU A 117 -12.15 6.67 -15.95
C LEU A 117 -11.77 5.22 -16.26
N THR A 118 -11.57 4.90 -17.53
CA THR A 118 -11.08 3.60 -17.97
C THR A 118 -9.70 3.39 -17.36
N LEU A 119 -9.66 2.86 -16.13
CA LEU A 119 -8.45 2.31 -15.55
C LEU A 119 -8.23 0.96 -16.24
N HIS A 120 -7.72 1.02 -17.46
CA HIS A 120 -7.34 -0.13 -18.26
C HIS A 120 -6.27 -1.01 -17.57
N ASN A 121 -5.76 -0.58 -16.41
CA ASN A 121 -4.78 -1.27 -15.58
C ASN A 121 -5.30 -1.70 -14.20
N LEU A 122 -6.56 -1.40 -13.83
CA LEU A 122 -7.08 -1.78 -12.49
C LEU A 122 -7.10 -3.30 -12.29
N GLU A 123 -7.35 -4.05 -13.37
CA GLU A 123 -7.39 -5.51 -13.39
C GLU A 123 -5.99 -6.14 -13.27
N TYR A 124 -4.94 -5.39 -13.63
CA TYR A 124 -3.54 -5.84 -13.53
C TYR A 124 -2.86 -5.45 -12.21
N ILE A 125 -3.47 -4.56 -11.43
CA ILE A 125 -2.92 -4.19 -10.12
C ILE A 125 -3.26 -5.31 -9.13
N PRO A 126 -2.27 -5.95 -8.49
CA PRO A 126 -2.53 -6.99 -7.51
C PRO A 126 -3.36 -6.43 -6.35
N PRO A 127 -4.43 -7.13 -5.91
CA PRO A 127 -5.28 -6.72 -4.79
C PRO A 127 -4.47 -6.41 -3.52
N LEU A 128 -3.33 -7.06 -3.37
CA LEU A 128 -2.35 -6.84 -2.29
C LEU A 128 -1.91 -5.38 -2.19
N ALA A 129 -1.70 -4.67 -3.30
CA ALA A 129 -1.26 -3.28 -3.28
C ALA A 129 -2.30 -2.35 -2.65
N PHE A 130 -3.59 -2.59 -2.90
CA PHE A 130 -4.67 -1.81 -2.28
C PHE A 130 -4.77 -2.08 -0.78
N ILE A 131 -4.64 -3.35 -0.38
CA ILE A 131 -4.64 -3.74 1.04
C ILE A 131 -3.44 -3.13 1.76
N SER A 132 -2.27 -3.12 1.13
CA SER A 132 -1.06 -2.48 1.65
C SER A 132 -1.23 -0.97 1.89
N ILE A 133 -1.90 -0.25 0.97
CA ILE A 133 -2.21 1.17 1.16
C ILE A 133 -3.27 1.36 2.24
N ALA A 134 -4.30 0.52 2.27
CA ALA A 134 -5.36 0.57 3.27
C ALA A 134 -4.83 0.32 4.69
N ALA A 135 -3.89 -0.62 4.85
CA ALA A 135 -3.23 -0.91 6.12
C ALA A 135 -2.37 0.25 6.67
N LEU A 136 -2.04 1.24 5.83
CA LEU A 136 -1.34 2.47 6.25
C LEU A 136 -2.28 3.51 6.87
N GLY A 137 -3.60 3.35 6.70
CA GLY A 137 -4.61 4.33 7.15
C GLY A 137 -4.96 4.27 8.64
N ASP A 138 -4.40 3.31 9.37
CA ASP A 138 -4.44 3.17 10.84
C ASP A 138 -3.27 3.88 11.52
#